data_AF-A0A8D2LM97-F1
#
_entry.id   AF-A0A8D2LM97-F1
#
_cell.length_a   1.000
_cell.length_b   1.000
_cell.length_c   1.000
_cell.angle_alpha   90.00
_cell.angle_beta   90.00
_cell.angle_gamma   90.00
#
_symmetry.space_group_name_H-M   'P 1'
#
loop_
_entity.id
_entity.type
_entity.pdbx_description
1 polymer ?
#
loop_
_entity_poly.entity_id
_entity_poly.type
_entity_poly.pdbx_seq_one_letter_code
_entity_poly.pdbx_strand_id
1 'polypeptide(L)'
;MTSSWVPGSDVVVAQNRNSLCVWYSIDSPERVTMFPMKGDIVDLERSGGKTEVIVTEGVNTVSYTLDEGLIEFGTAIDDGDYHRAVAFLETLEMSAETEAMWKTLSRLALEAKQLHIAERCSAALGHVAKARFLRETNEIADQLTKEFVSGAVGTWQYLPVLPAPFGNAVEEAMEMYQELHLWDECISVAEAKGHPALEMLRQGYYEWLLQTQQEERAAEVQESHGDLQAAIGLYLKAGLPAKAAQLVMSREELLGNVDLVNRVATALVRGELFEQAGELFEKIRNPQRALECYRKGNSFLKAVELARSVFPAEVVRLEESWGDHLVQQKQLDAAINHYIEARYGQGAPGEAALPVQAGQPCAL
;
A
#
# COMPACT_ATOMS: atom_id res chain seq x y z
N MET A 1 3.46 33.48 -18.95
CA MET A 1 2.54 32.51 -19.57
C MET A 1 1.26 32.59 -18.78
N THR A 2 0.20 33.10 -19.40
CA THR A 2 -1.15 33.02 -18.85
C THR A 2 -1.66 31.62 -19.20
N SER A 3 -1.99 30.83 -18.18
CA SER A 3 -2.62 29.51 -18.32
C SER A 3 -3.89 29.50 -17.49
N SER A 4 -4.97 28.94 -18.03
CA SER A 4 -6.29 28.92 -17.40
C SER A 4 -7.00 27.61 -17.74
N TRP A 5 -7.72 27.10 -16.75
CA TRP A 5 -8.55 25.91 -16.88
C TRP A 5 -9.90 26.29 -17.49
N VAL A 6 -10.40 25.46 -18.41
CA VAL A 6 -11.77 25.61 -18.92
C VAL A 6 -12.74 25.33 -17.77
N PRO A 7 -13.69 26.24 -17.48
CA PRO A 7 -14.66 26.01 -16.42
C PRO A 7 -15.48 24.73 -16.63
N GLY A 8 -15.41 23.82 -15.64
CA GLY A 8 -16.13 22.55 -15.66
C GLY A 8 -15.59 21.54 -16.68
N SER A 9 -14.28 21.56 -16.93
CA SER A 9 -13.58 20.58 -17.77
C SER A 9 -12.08 20.54 -17.42
N ASP A 10 -11.44 19.40 -17.67
CA ASP A 10 -10.00 19.18 -17.49
C ASP A 10 -9.12 19.69 -18.65
N VAL A 11 -9.68 20.55 -19.51
CA VAL A 11 -8.97 21.18 -20.63
C VAL A 11 -8.21 22.42 -20.16
N VAL A 12 -6.92 22.50 -20.52
CA VAL A 12 -6.06 23.64 -20.20
C VAL A 12 -5.83 24.48 -21.45
N VAL A 13 -5.97 25.80 -21.30
CA VAL A 13 -5.63 26.78 -22.34
C VAL A 13 -4.48 27.64 -21.84
N ALA A 14 -3.46 27.86 -22.67
CA ALA A 14 -2.39 28.80 -22.36
C ALA A 14 -1.93 29.59 -23.59
N GLN A 15 -1.35 30.76 -23.33
CA GLN A 15 -0.73 31.58 -24.37
C GLN A 15 0.78 31.34 -24.45
N ASN A 16 1.26 31.02 -25.65
CA ASN A 16 2.67 31.00 -26.00
C ASN A 16 2.97 32.05 -27.08
N ARG A 17 3.39 33.24 -26.66
CA ARG A 17 3.65 34.39 -27.55
C ARG A 17 2.43 34.70 -28.42
N ASN A 18 2.49 34.33 -29.71
CA ASN A 18 1.46 34.55 -30.72
C ASN A 18 0.72 33.25 -31.06
N SER A 19 0.72 32.29 -30.15
CA SER A 19 0.04 31.01 -30.32
C SER A 19 -0.82 30.70 -29.11
N LEU A 20 -2.06 30.32 -29.36
CA LEU A 20 -2.97 29.73 -28.40
C LEU A 20 -2.66 28.23 -28.32
N CYS A 21 -2.29 27.77 -27.14
CA CYS A 21 -2.00 26.36 -26.85
C CYS A 21 -3.17 25.77 -26.06
N VAL A 22 -3.74 24.67 -26.56
CA VAL A 22 -4.85 23.96 -25.92
C VAL A 22 -4.43 22.51 -25.67
N TRP A 23 -4.57 22.06 -24.43
CA TRP A 23 -4.35 20.67 -24.03
C TRP A 23 -5.69 20.05 -23.68
N TYR A 24 -6.17 19.18 -24.56
CA TYR A 24 -7.40 18.41 -24.34
C TYR A 24 -7.19 17.13 -23.50
N SER A 25 -5.94 16.70 -23.32
CA SER A 25 -5.57 15.56 -22.48
C SER A 25 -4.34 15.91 -21.65
N ILE A 26 -4.47 15.84 -20.32
CA ILE A 26 -3.38 16.14 -19.38
C ILE A 26 -2.34 15.00 -19.36
N ASP A 27 -2.77 13.77 -19.64
CA ASP A 27 -1.93 12.57 -19.63
C ASP A 27 -0.88 12.57 -20.77
N SER A 28 -1.02 13.46 -21.76
CA SER A 28 -0.11 13.58 -22.91
C SER A 28 0.24 15.05 -23.17
N PRO A 29 1.03 15.68 -22.28
CA PRO A 29 1.35 17.12 -22.36
C PRO A 29 2.09 17.52 -23.64
N GLU A 30 2.70 16.57 -24.34
CA GLU A 30 3.32 16.74 -25.65
C GLU A 30 2.32 16.98 -26.79
N ARG A 31 1.05 16.62 -26.61
CA ARG A 31 -0.02 16.74 -27.61
C ARG A 31 -0.80 18.04 -27.46
N VAL A 32 -0.10 19.15 -27.72
CA VAL A 32 -0.70 20.49 -27.69
C VAL A 32 -1.29 20.87 -29.05
N THR A 33 -2.55 21.28 -29.08
CA THR A 33 -3.14 21.92 -30.26
C THR A 33 -2.76 23.39 -30.25
N MET A 34 -2.10 23.87 -31.31
CA MET A 34 -1.64 25.26 -31.41
C MET A 34 -2.37 26.01 -32.52
N PHE A 35 -3.01 27.12 -32.16
CA PHE A 35 -3.61 28.05 -33.11
C PHE A 35 -2.82 29.35 -33.15
N PRO A 36 -2.47 29.88 -34.35
CA PRO A 36 -1.85 31.19 -34.44
C PRO A 36 -2.86 32.28 -34.03
N MET A 37 -2.48 33.12 -33.07
CA MET A 37 -3.26 34.25 -32.59
C MET A 37 -2.42 35.53 -32.60
N LYS A 38 -3.07 36.68 -32.75
CA LYS A 38 -2.43 37.97 -32.49
C LYS A 38 -3.10 38.56 -31.24
N GLY A 39 -2.37 39.28 -30.41
CA GLY A 39 -2.90 39.81 -29.15
C GLY A 39 -2.76 38.87 -27.95
N ASP A 40 -3.42 39.23 -26.85
CA ASP A 40 -3.33 38.53 -25.56
C ASP A 40 -4.67 37.91 -25.15
N ILE A 41 -4.63 36.75 -24.50
CA ILE A 41 -5.83 36.08 -23.95
C ILE A 41 -6.33 36.91 -22.76
N VAL A 42 -7.60 37.32 -22.83
CA VAL A 42 -8.24 38.14 -21.78
C VAL A 42 -9.26 37.35 -21.00
N ASP A 43 -10.03 36.49 -21.67
CA ASP A 43 -11.10 35.73 -21.00
C ASP A 43 -11.36 34.36 -21.66
N LEU A 44 -12.06 33.51 -20.93
CA LEU A 44 -12.45 32.16 -21.33
C LEU A 44 -13.90 31.93 -20.88
N GLU A 45 -14.82 31.91 -21.84
CA GLU A 45 -16.26 31.77 -21.56
C GLU A 45 -16.80 30.46 -22.13
N ARG A 46 -17.65 29.79 -21.34
CA ARG A 46 -18.44 28.64 -21.77
C ARG A 46 -19.92 29.01 -21.71
N SER A 47 -20.55 29.19 -22.88
CA SER A 47 -21.97 29.55 -22.96
C SER A 47 -22.66 28.83 -24.12
N GLY A 48 -23.88 28.33 -23.90
CA GLY A 48 -24.71 27.71 -24.94
C GLY A 48 -24.15 26.44 -25.58
N GLY A 49 -23.32 25.67 -24.87
CA GLY A 49 -22.66 24.47 -25.42
C GLY A 49 -21.50 24.80 -26.37
N LYS A 50 -20.88 25.97 -26.19
CA LYS A 50 -19.65 26.40 -26.87
C LYS A 50 -18.69 27.03 -25.87
N THR A 51 -17.42 26.76 -26.06
CA THR A 51 -16.32 27.23 -25.26
C THR A 51 -15.45 28.10 -26.15
N GLU A 52 -15.35 29.38 -25.80
CA GLU A 52 -14.67 30.39 -26.60
C GLU A 52 -13.57 31.07 -25.79
N VAL A 53 -12.38 31.17 -26.39
CA VAL A 53 -11.26 31.93 -25.86
C VAL A 53 -11.32 33.33 -26.44
N ILE A 54 -11.41 34.35 -25.59
CA ILE A 54 -11.50 35.75 -26.00
C ILE A 54 -10.09 36.37 -25.99
N VAL A 55 -9.65 36.80 -27.16
CA VAL A 55 -8.34 37.40 -27.41
C VAL A 55 -8.49 38.87 -27.81
N THR A 56 -7.68 39.76 -27.24
CA THR A 56 -7.70 41.18 -27.58
C THR A 56 -6.54 41.56 -28.51
N GLU A 57 -6.88 41.90 -29.76
CA GLU A 57 -5.99 42.45 -30.79
C GLU A 57 -6.05 43.98 -30.78
N GLY A 58 -5.39 44.61 -29.80
CA GLY A 58 -5.35 46.07 -29.68
C GLY A 58 -6.70 46.66 -29.26
N VAL A 59 -7.53 47.07 -30.22
CA VAL A 59 -8.88 47.63 -29.98
C VAL A 59 -9.98 46.61 -30.32
N ASN A 60 -9.65 45.55 -31.05
CA ASN A 60 -10.61 44.53 -31.47
C ASN A 60 -10.52 43.30 -30.55
N THR A 61 -11.67 42.66 -30.30
CA THR A 61 -11.75 41.37 -29.62
C THR A 61 -12.09 40.28 -30.63
N VAL A 62 -11.33 39.19 -30.63
CA VAL A 62 -11.52 38.02 -31.49
C VAL A 62 -11.79 36.81 -30.60
N SER A 63 -12.83 36.04 -30.89
CA SER A 63 -13.11 34.78 -30.17
C SER A 63 -12.63 33.56 -30.98
N TYR A 64 -11.99 32.64 -30.29
CA TYR A 64 -11.54 31.35 -30.82
C TYR A 64 -12.37 30.23 -30.19
N THR A 65 -13.18 29.55 -30.99
CA THR A 65 -13.99 28.41 -30.55
C THR A 65 -13.12 27.17 -30.36
N LEU A 66 -13.20 26.55 -29.19
CA LEU A 66 -12.56 25.26 -28.90
C LEU A 66 -13.40 24.09 -29.44
N ASP A 67 -12.78 22.91 -29.47
CA ASP A 67 -13.47 21.68 -29.87
C ASP A 67 -14.34 21.16 -28.72
N GLU A 68 -15.64 21.41 -28.84
CA GLU A 68 -16.64 20.95 -27.86
C GLU A 68 -16.67 19.43 -27.72
N GLY A 69 -16.34 18.68 -28.77
CA GLY A 69 -16.32 17.24 -28.70
C GLY A 69 -15.22 16.74 -27.75
N LEU A 70 -14.03 17.34 -27.82
CA LEU A 70 -12.92 16.97 -26.94
C LEU A 70 -13.16 17.40 -25.49
N ILE A 71 -13.84 18.53 -25.28
CA ILE A 71 -14.26 19.01 -23.95
C ILE A 71 -15.31 18.07 -23.35
N GLU A 72 -16.27 17.65 -24.17
CA GLU A 72 -17.32 16.70 -23.82
C GLU A 72 -16.73 15.34 -23.44
N PHE A 73 -15.74 14.85 -24.18
CA PHE A 73 -15.01 13.64 -23.83
C PHE A 73 -14.37 13.74 -22.44
N GLY A 74 -13.59 14.80 -22.18
CA GLY A 74 -12.98 15.03 -20.87
C GLY A 74 -14.02 15.06 -19.75
N THR A 75 -15.12 15.80 -19.96
CA THR A 75 -16.23 15.88 -18.98
C THR A 75 -16.86 14.51 -18.71
N ALA A 76 -17.07 13.69 -19.75
CA ALA A 76 -17.64 12.35 -19.60
C ALA A 76 -16.72 11.38 -18.85
N ILE A 77 -15.40 11.53 -19.01
CA ILE A 77 -14.40 10.78 -18.26
C ILE A 77 -14.44 11.17 -16.77
N ASP A 78 -14.50 12.46 -16.46
CA ASP A 78 -14.53 12.98 -15.09
C ASP A 78 -15.81 12.59 -14.34
N ASP A 79 -16.95 12.62 -15.04
CA ASP A 79 -18.24 12.18 -14.51
C ASP A 79 -18.31 10.65 -14.32
N GLY A 80 -17.30 9.90 -14.81
CA GLY A 80 -17.29 8.43 -14.80
C GLY A 80 -18.28 7.78 -15.77
N ASP A 81 -18.90 8.57 -16.66
CA ASP A 81 -19.82 8.09 -17.68
C ASP A 81 -19.05 7.67 -18.94
N TYR A 82 -18.39 6.53 -18.82
CA TYR A 82 -17.60 5.94 -19.89
C TYR A 82 -18.45 5.56 -21.12
N HIS A 83 -19.76 5.37 -20.98
CA HIS A 83 -20.64 5.08 -22.12
C HIS A 83 -20.82 6.29 -23.03
N ARG A 84 -21.00 7.48 -22.44
CA ARG A 84 -21.03 8.75 -23.17
C ARG A 84 -19.70 9.01 -23.87
N ALA A 85 -18.58 8.70 -23.21
CA ALA A 85 -17.25 8.82 -23.78
C ALA A 85 -17.05 7.89 -25.01
N VAL A 86 -17.48 6.62 -24.95
CA VAL A 86 -17.45 5.70 -26.11
C VAL A 86 -18.31 6.24 -27.26
N ALA A 87 -19.54 6.64 -26.97
CA ALA A 87 -20.47 7.12 -28.01
C ALA A 87 -19.91 8.33 -28.75
N PHE A 88 -19.22 9.23 -28.04
CA PHE A 88 -18.51 10.35 -28.64
C PHE A 88 -17.34 9.88 -29.52
N LEU A 89 -16.45 9.04 -28.99
CA LEU A 89 -15.28 8.57 -29.75
C LEU A 89 -15.65 7.74 -31.00
N GLU A 90 -16.78 7.03 -30.99
CA GLU A 90 -17.30 6.31 -32.17
C GLU A 90 -17.76 7.26 -33.30
N THR A 91 -18.05 8.54 -32.99
CA THR A 91 -18.39 9.54 -34.02
C THR A 91 -17.19 10.17 -34.70
N LEU A 92 -16.00 10.00 -34.12
CA LEU A 92 -14.75 10.57 -34.63
C LEU A 92 -14.03 9.59 -35.56
N GLU A 93 -13.36 10.12 -36.58
CA GLU A 93 -12.43 9.33 -37.38
C GLU A 93 -11.17 8.97 -36.55
N MET A 94 -10.56 7.84 -36.88
CA MET A 94 -9.38 7.35 -36.17
C MET A 94 -8.15 8.19 -36.54
N SER A 95 -7.87 9.22 -35.72
CA SER A 95 -6.64 10.01 -35.77
C SER A 95 -5.71 9.64 -34.62
N ALA A 96 -4.48 10.17 -34.64
CA ALA A 96 -3.54 9.96 -33.54
C ALA A 96 -4.13 10.44 -32.20
N GLU A 97 -4.87 11.55 -32.21
CA GLU A 97 -5.56 12.15 -31.07
C GLU A 97 -6.68 11.24 -30.55
N THR A 98 -7.57 10.76 -31.44
CA THR A 98 -8.64 9.83 -31.09
C THR A 98 -8.08 8.51 -30.53
N GLU A 99 -6.98 8.00 -31.08
CA GLU A 99 -6.31 6.78 -30.58
C GLU A 99 -5.82 6.94 -29.14
N ALA A 100 -5.26 8.10 -28.77
CA ALA A 100 -4.84 8.35 -27.38
C ALA A 100 -6.04 8.41 -26.43
N MET A 101 -7.14 9.03 -26.86
CA MET A 101 -8.37 9.08 -26.06
C MET A 101 -8.94 7.67 -25.83
N TRP A 102 -8.94 6.82 -26.86
CA TRP A 102 -9.30 5.40 -26.74
C TRP A 102 -8.38 4.64 -25.77
N LYS A 103 -7.07 4.94 -25.73
CA LYS A 103 -6.14 4.34 -24.75
C LYS A 103 -6.44 4.78 -23.32
N THR A 104 -6.68 6.07 -23.10
CA THR A 104 -7.04 6.59 -21.77
C THR A 104 -8.36 5.98 -21.29
N LEU A 105 -9.39 5.95 -22.15
CA LEU A 105 -10.67 5.33 -21.83
C LEU A 105 -10.54 3.82 -21.54
N SER A 106 -9.70 3.10 -22.30
CA SER A 106 -9.42 1.68 -22.07
C SER A 106 -8.81 1.44 -20.68
N ARG A 107 -7.81 2.25 -20.29
CA ARG A 107 -7.18 2.17 -18.96
C ARG A 107 -8.20 2.43 -17.85
N LEU A 108 -8.93 3.54 -17.94
CA LEU A 108 -9.93 3.93 -16.93
C LEU A 108 -11.08 2.91 -16.83
N ALA A 109 -11.53 2.35 -17.97
CA ALA A 109 -12.55 1.31 -17.98
C ALA A 109 -12.06 0.02 -17.30
N LEU A 110 -10.79 -0.35 -17.47
CA LEU A 110 -10.20 -1.50 -16.79
C LEU A 110 -10.08 -1.25 -15.27
N GLU A 111 -9.59 -0.07 -14.86
CA GLU A 111 -9.52 0.33 -13.44
C GLU A 111 -10.91 0.35 -12.78
N ALA A 112 -11.91 0.88 -13.48
CA ALA A 112 -13.30 0.92 -13.05
C ALA A 112 -14.04 -0.41 -13.22
N LYS A 113 -13.36 -1.47 -13.67
CA LYS A 113 -13.90 -2.83 -13.84
C LYS A 113 -15.04 -2.95 -14.85
N GLN A 114 -15.17 -1.98 -15.77
CA GLN A 114 -16.17 -1.94 -16.83
C GLN A 114 -15.68 -2.68 -18.09
N LEU A 115 -15.69 -4.02 -18.01
CA LEU A 115 -15.12 -4.91 -19.01
C LEU A 115 -15.72 -4.77 -20.43
N HIS A 116 -17.02 -4.52 -20.55
CA HIS A 116 -17.66 -4.31 -21.87
C HIS A 116 -17.14 -3.05 -22.56
N ILE A 117 -16.81 -2.02 -21.80
CA ILE A 117 -16.28 -0.76 -22.33
C ILE A 117 -14.81 -0.97 -22.72
N ALA A 118 -14.03 -1.65 -21.88
CA ALA A 118 -12.65 -2.01 -22.18
C ALA A 118 -12.53 -2.91 -23.44
N GLU A 119 -13.48 -3.83 -23.64
CA GLU A 119 -13.57 -4.66 -24.85
C GLU A 119 -13.76 -3.77 -26.10
N ARG A 120 -14.75 -2.86 -26.06
CA ARG A 120 -15.02 -1.93 -27.17
C ARG A 120 -13.83 -1.03 -27.47
N CYS A 121 -13.15 -0.52 -26.46
CA CYS A 121 -11.94 0.29 -26.64
C CYS A 121 -10.81 -0.53 -27.29
N SER A 122 -10.61 -1.77 -26.84
CA SER A 122 -9.60 -2.67 -27.40
C SER A 122 -9.90 -3.06 -28.86
N ALA A 123 -11.19 -3.23 -29.19
CA ALA A 123 -11.63 -3.46 -30.56
C ALA A 123 -11.42 -2.24 -31.46
N ALA A 124 -11.74 -1.04 -30.97
CA ALA A 124 -11.52 0.23 -31.69
C ALA A 124 -10.03 0.46 -31.98
N LEU A 125 -9.16 0.20 -30.99
CA LEU A 125 -7.69 0.31 -31.13
C LEU A 125 -7.06 -0.79 -32.02
N GLY A 126 -7.82 -1.79 -32.45
CA GLY A 126 -7.31 -2.90 -33.26
C GLY A 126 -6.50 -3.93 -32.47
N HIS A 127 -6.56 -3.92 -31.13
CA HIS A 127 -5.95 -4.94 -30.28
C HIS A 127 -6.81 -6.22 -30.29
N VAL A 128 -6.77 -6.97 -31.39
CA VAL A 128 -7.62 -8.15 -31.65
C VAL A 128 -7.48 -9.22 -30.56
N ALA A 129 -6.28 -9.43 -30.03
CA ALA A 129 -6.04 -10.40 -28.96
C ALA A 129 -6.71 -9.98 -27.64
N LYS A 130 -6.48 -8.74 -27.20
CA LYS A 130 -7.07 -8.16 -25.99
C LYS A 130 -8.60 -8.08 -26.06
N ALA A 131 -9.13 -7.67 -27.22
CA ALA A 131 -10.58 -7.65 -27.45
C ALA A 131 -11.20 -9.05 -27.37
N ARG A 132 -10.54 -10.08 -27.92
CA ARG A 132 -11.01 -11.47 -27.83
C ARG A 132 -11.04 -11.96 -26.39
N PHE A 133 -9.97 -11.73 -25.64
CA PHE A 133 -9.89 -12.13 -24.23
C PHE A 133 -10.97 -11.46 -23.37
N LEU A 134 -11.16 -10.14 -23.53
CA LEU A 134 -12.17 -9.39 -22.80
C LEU A 134 -13.58 -9.85 -23.16
N ARG A 135 -13.83 -10.14 -24.44
CA ARG A 135 -15.09 -10.71 -24.90
C ARG A 135 -15.38 -12.06 -24.27
N GLU A 136 -14.41 -12.98 -24.26
CA GLU A 136 -14.57 -14.29 -23.64
C GLU A 136 -14.83 -14.15 -22.12
N THR A 137 -14.15 -13.21 -21.46
CA THR A 137 -14.38 -12.89 -20.05
C THR A 137 -15.79 -12.34 -19.81
N ASN A 138 -16.28 -11.44 -20.67
CA ASN A 138 -17.64 -10.90 -20.63
C ASN A 138 -18.70 -11.97 -20.88
N GLU A 139 -18.50 -12.86 -21.86
CA GLU A 139 -19.44 -13.94 -22.16
C GLU A 139 -19.59 -14.91 -20.98
N ILE A 140 -18.52 -15.15 -20.23
CA ILE A 140 -18.54 -15.96 -19.00
C ILE A 140 -19.22 -15.19 -17.85
N ALA A 141 -18.95 -13.89 -17.72
CA ALA A 141 -19.62 -13.00 -16.78
C ALA A 141 -21.15 -13.02 -16.98
N ASP A 142 -21.58 -12.92 -18.23
CA ASP A 142 -22.98 -12.90 -18.65
C ASP A 142 -23.68 -14.25 -18.44
N GLN A 143 -22.94 -15.36 -18.52
CA GLN A 143 -23.44 -16.70 -18.21
C GLN A 143 -23.63 -16.87 -16.70
N LEU A 144 -22.65 -16.44 -15.89
CA LEU A 144 -22.70 -16.55 -14.44
C LEU A 144 -23.77 -15.64 -13.80
N THR A 145 -23.97 -14.43 -14.33
CA THR A 145 -25.04 -13.52 -13.91
C THR A 145 -26.44 -14.02 -14.27
N LYS A 146 -26.58 -14.85 -15.31
CA LYS A 146 -27.85 -15.51 -15.64
C LYS A 146 -28.17 -16.68 -14.69
N GLU A 147 -27.15 -17.34 -14.14
CA GLU A 147 -27.32 -18.45 -13.18
C GLU A 147 -27.48 -17.97 -11.73
N PHE A 148 -26.89 -16.83 -11.34
CA PHE A 148 -26.99 -16.26 -9.99
C PHE A 148 -27.75 -14.91 -10.00
N VAL A 149 -29.01 -14.92 -9.57
CA VAL A 149 -29.92 -13.75 -9.48
C VAL A 149 -29.57 -12.77 -8.34
N SER A 150 -28.32 -12.71 -7.86
CA SER A 150 -27.97 -11.75 -6.82
C SER A 150 -26.61 -11.09 -7.02
N GLY A 151 -26.68 -9.84 -7.47
CA GLY A 151 -25.85 -8.75 -6.95
C GLY A 151 -24.35 -8.82 -7.26
N ALA A 152 -23.94 -8.08 -8.28
CA ALA A 152 -22.72 -7.25 -8.34
C ALA A 152 -21.60 -7.59 -7.35
N VAL A 153 -20.97 -8.76 -7.50
CA VAL A 153 -19.64 -9.05 -6.94
C VAL A 153 -18.73 -9.37 -8.12
N GLY A 154 -17.64 -8.59 -8.22
CA GLY A 154 -16.83 -8.42 -9.41
C GLY A 154 -16.34 -9.73 -10.04
N THR A 155 -16.64 -9.87 -11.32
CA THR A 155 -16.28 -10.96 -12.24
C THR A 155 -14.81 -11.38 -12.18
N TRP A 156 -13.92 -10.45 -11.82
CA TRP A 156 -12.47 -10.64 -11.69
C TRP A 156 -12.05 -11.76 -10.75
N GLN A 157 -12.87 -12.08 -9.74
CA GLN A 157 -12.53 -13.10 -8.74
C GLN A 157 -12.58 -14.53 -9.31
N TYR A 158 -13.21 -14.74 -10.48
CA TYR A 158 -13.41 -16.06 -11.08
C TYR A 158 -12.43 -16.39 -12.22
N LEU A 159 -11.58 -15.45 -12.61
CA LEU A 159 -10.54 -15.65 -13.62
C LEU A 159 -9.61 -16.86 -13.34
N PRO A 160 -9.22 -17.16 -12.08
CA PRO A 160 -8.40 -18.33 -11.75
C PRO A 160 -9.08 -19.68 -12.03
N VAL A 161 -10.41 -19.70 -12.16
CA VAL A 161 -11.24 -20.91 -12.26
C VAL A 161 -11.53 -21.30 -13.71
N LEU A 162 -11.02 -20.54 -14.69
CA LEU A 162 -11.30 -20.78 -16.11
C LEU A 162 -10.68 -22.11 -16.61
N PRO A 163 -11.49 -23.03 -17.19
CA PRO A 163 -11.00 -24.30 -17.73
C PRO A 163 -10.11 -24.10 -18.96
N ALA A 164 -9.42 -25.18 -19.34
CA ALA A 164 -8.11 -25.19 -20.00
C ALA A 164 -8.00 -25.20 -21.55
N PRO A 165 -8.94 -24.79 -22.43
CA PRO A 165 -8.69 -24.94 -23.87
C PRO A 165 -7.74 -23.91 -24.51
N PHE A 166 -7.23 -22.90 -23.79
CA PHE A 166 -6.56 -21.75 -24.42
C PHE A 166 -5.19 -21.46 -23.82
N GLY A 167 -4.13 -22.04 -24.41
CA GLY A 167 -2.74 -21.65 -24.11
C GLY A 167 -2.45 -20.19 -24.47
N ASN A 168 -3.14 -19.68 -25.49
CA ASN A 168 -3.16 -18.27 -25.91
C ASN A 168 -4.28 -17.46 -25.21
N ALA A 169 -4.61 -17.78 -23.97
CA ALA A 169 -5.34 -16.84 -23.11
C ALA A 169 -4.55 -16.51 -21.83
N VAL A 170 -3.51 -17.30 -21.54
CA VAL A 170 -2.69 -17.17 -20.34
C VAL A 170 -1.66 -16.07 -20.54
N GLU A 171 -0.96 -16.06 -21.67
CA GLU A 171 0.01 -15.01 -22.02
C GLU A 171 -0.68 -13.64 -22.15
N GLU A 172 -1.88 -13.60 -22.73
CA GLU A 172 -2.68 -12.41 -22.93
C GLU A 172 -3.26 -11.86 -21.61
N ALA A 173 -3.68 -12.74 -20.70
CA ALA A 173 -4.07 -12.34 -19.35
C ALA A 173 -2.86 -11.80 -18.58
N MET A 174 -1.69 -12.45 -18.70
CA MET A 174 -0.46 -12.00 -18.08
C MET A 174 0.00 -10.63 -18.60
N GLU A 175 -0.07 -10.38 -19.90
CA GLU A 175 0.22 -9.08 -20.51
C GLU A 175 -0.74 -8.00 -19.98
N MET A 176 -2.05 -8.28 -19.90
CA MET A 176 -3.02 -7.34 -19.33
C MET A 176 -2.72 -7.03 -17.85
N TYR A 177 -2.44 -8.04 -17.03
CA TYR A 177 -2.15 -7.83 -15.61
C TYR A 177 -0.85 -7.05 -15.41
N GLN A 178 0.15 -7.24 -16.26
CA GLN A 178 1.38 -6.44 -16.25
C GLN A 178 1.12 -4.98 -16.62
N GLU A 179 0.29 -4.70 -17.64
CA GLU A 179 -0.12 -3.35 -18.02
C GLU A 179 -0.87 -2.63 -16.88
N LEU A 180 -1.63 -3.37 -16.07
CA LEU A 180 -2.35 -2.84 -14.92
C LEU A 180 -1.52 -2.81 -13.62
N HIS A 181 -0.24 -3.20 -13.67
CA HIS A 181 0.64 -3.36 -12.52
C HIS A 181 0.09 -4.31 -11.42
N LEU A 182 -0.79 -5.23 -11.81
CA LEU A 182 -1.42 -6.26 -10.98
C LEU A 182 -0.57 -7.54 -11.00
N TRP A 183 0.62 -7.43 -10.42
CA TRP A 183 1.62 -8.49 -10.49
C TRP A 183 1.23 -9.76 -9.74
N ASP A 184 0.52 -9.66 -8.61
CA ASP A 184 0.13 -10.84 -7.84
C ASP A 184 -0.91 -11.68 -8.59
N GLU A 185 -1.86 -11.03 -9.25
CA GLU A 185 -2.84 -11.65 -10.12
C GLU A 185 -2.15 -12.29 -11.33
N CYS A 186 -1.18 -11.60 -11.94
CA CYS A 186 -0.37 -12.13 -13.03
C CYS A 186 0.37 -13.42 -12.62
N ILE A 187 1.02 -13.40 -11.45
CA ILE A 187 1.77 -14.55 -10.92
C ILE A 187 0.80 -15.69 -10.59
N SER A 188 -0.35 -15.41 -9.98
CA SER A 188 -1.33 -16.44 -9.63
C SER A 188 -1.88 -17.17 -10.87
N VAL A 189 -2.09 -16.46 -11.98
CA VAL A 189 -2.52 -17.03 -13.25
C VAL A 189 -1.39 -17.87 -13.86
N ALA A 190 -0.15 -17.38 -13.83
CA ALA A 190 1.02 -18.11 -14.31
C ALA A 190 1.28 -19.39 -13.50
N GLU A 191 1.09 -19.36 -12.17
CA GLU A 191 1.21 -20.51 -11.27
C GLU A 191 0.12 -21.55 -11.52
N ALA A 192 -1.14 -21.12 -11.60
CA ALA A 192 -2.29 -22.00 -11.83
C ALA A 192 -2.18 -22.76 -13.16
N LYS A 193 -1.51 -22.16 -14.16
CA LYS A 193 -1.32 -22.73 -15.49
C LYS A 193 0.05 -23.39 -15.70
N GLY A 194 0.96 -23.31 -14.73
CA GLY A 194 2.30 -23.91 -14.80
C GLY A 194 3.16 -23.31 -15.91
N HIS A 195 3.10 -21.99 -16.09
CA HIS A 195 3.78 -21.30 -17.19
C HIS A 195 5.32 -21.41 -17.10
N PRO A 196 6.04 -21.70 -18.21
CA PRO A 196 7.51 -21.84 -18.18
C PRO A 196 8.24 -20.54 -17.79
N ALA A 197 7.63 -19.38 -18.01
CA ALA A 197 8.21 -18.07 -17.65
C ALA A 197 7.91 -17.62 -16.21
N LEU A 198 7.28 -18.45 -15.38
CA LEU A 198 6.87 -18.09 -14.01
C LEU A 198 8.04 -17.54 -13.17
N GLU A 199 9.21 -18.18 -13.24
CA GLU A 199 10.38 -17.76 -12.47
C GLU A 199 10.93 -16.41 -12.95
N MET A 200 10.91 -16.14 -14.26
CA MET A 200 11.30 -14.83 -14.79
C MET A 200 10.31 -13.74 -14.37
N LEU A 201 9.01 -14.06 -14.34
CA LEU A 201 7.96 -13.14 -13.91
C LEU A 201 8.12 -12.77 -12.43
N ARG A 202 8.38 -13.76 -11.56
CA ARG A 202 8.66 -13.55 -10.13
C ARG A 202 9.89 -12.67 -9.91
N GLN A 203 10.95 -12.88 -10.70
CA GLN A 203 12.16 -12.04 -10.65
C GLN A 203 11.86 -10.60 -11.08
N GLY A 204 11.15 -10.41 -12.19
CA GLY A 204 10.74 -9.09 -12.66
C GLY A 204 9.85 -8.35 -11.66
N TYR A 205 8.91 -9.06 -11.03
CA TYR A 205 8.09 -8.49 -9.96
C TYR A 205 8.92 -8.06 -8.76
N TYR A 206 9.87 -8.90 -8.32
CA TYR A 206 10.77 -8.54 -7.22
C TYR A 206 11.63 -7.31 -7.54
N GLU A 207 12.17 -7.21 -8.75
CA GLU A 207 12.90 -6.02 -9.20
C GLU A 207 12.03 -4.77 -9.18
N TRP A 208 10.78 -4.88 -9.64
CA TRP A 208 9.81 -3.79 -9.59
C TRP A 208 9.48 -3.36 -8.15
N LEU A 209 9.30 -4.31 -7.23
CA LEU A 209 9.08 -4.03 -5.80
C LEU A 209 10.26 -3.26 -5.19
N LEU A 210 11.50 -3.62 -5.55
CA LEU A 210 12.70 -2.90 -5.11
C LEU A 210 12.78 -1.49 -5.70
N GLN A 211 12.46 -1.32 -6.99
CA GLN A 211 12.47 0.00 -7.65
C GLN A 211 11.41 0.95 -7.06
N THR A 212 10.23 0.41 -6.72
CA THR A 212 9.13 1.16 -6.11
C THR A 212 9.27 1.33 -4.59
N GLN A 213 10.36 0.85 -3.99
CA GLN A 213 10.63 0.90 -2.55
C GLN A 213 9.58 0.20 -1.68
N GLN A 214 8.86 -0.78 -2.24
CA GLN A 214 7.91 -1.61 -1.51
C GLN A 214 8.64 -2.75 -0.78
N GLU A 215 9.52 -2.38 0.14
CA GLU A 215 10.45 -3.30 0.80
C GLU A 215 9.75 -4.36 1.68
N GLU A 216 8.59 -4.03 2.25
CA GLU A 216 7.77 -4.99 3.03
C GLU A 216 7.28 -6.15 2.14
N ARG A 217 6.65 -5.84 1.00
CA ARG A 217 6.17 -6.86 0.06
C ARG A 217 7.33 -7.65 -0.54
N ALA A 218 8.44 -6.99 -0.84
CA ALA A 218 9.65 -7.66 -1.29
C ALA A 218 10.18 -8.67 -0.26
N ALA A 219 10.09 -8.35 1.04
CA ALA A 219 10.47 -9.24 2.11
C ALA A 219 9.55 -10.47 2.21
N GLU A 220 8.24 -10.29 2.08
CA GLU A 220 7.25 -11.39 2.08
C GLU A 220 7.46 -12.34 0.90
N VAL A 221 7.80 -11.79 -0.28
CA VAL A 221 8.18 -12.61 -1.45
C VAL A 221 9.44 -13.42 -1.14
N GLN A 222 10.50 -12.82 -0.57
CA GLN A 222 11.71 -13.56 -0.23
C GLN A 222 11.48 -14.62 0.87
N GLU A 223 10.59 -14.33 1.82
CA GLU A 223 10.17 -15.28 2.86
C GLU A 223 9.49 -16.52 2.26
N SER A 224 8.61 -16.33 1.25
CA SER A 224 7.96 -17.45 0.56
C SER A 224 8.92 -18.26 -0.32
N HIS A 225 9.95 -17.62 -0.88
CA HIS A 225 11.03 -18.29 -1.64
C HIS A 225 12.03 -19.02 -0.74
N GLY A 226 11.98 -18.79 0.57
CA GLY A 226 12.83 -19.45 1.56
C GLY A 226 14.16 -18.76 1.83
N ASP A 227 14.46 -17.61 1.21
CA ASP A 227 15.63 -16.79 1.57
C ASP A 227 15.29 -15.87 2.76
N LEU A 228 15.29 -16.48 3.94
CA LEU A 228 14.93 -15.82 5.18
C LEU A 228 15.94 -14.72 5.58
N GLN A 229 17.22 -14.84 5.19
CA GLN A 229 18.24 -13.84 5.52
C GLN A 229 18.03 -12.56 4.71
N ALA A 230 17.77 -12.69 3.40
CA ALA A 230 17.42 -11.56 2.55
C ALA A 230 16.12 -10.89 3.01
N ALA A 231 15.08 -11.69 3.33
CA ALA A 231 13.81 -11.20 3.85
C ALA A 231 13.98 -10.35 5.12
N ILE A 232 14.76 -10.82 6.11
CA ILE A 232 15.07 -10.05 7.32
C ILE A 232 15.77 -8.74 6.98
N GLY A 233 16.73 -8.78 6.04
CA GLY A 233 17.40 -7.58 5.56
C GLY A 233 16.44 -6.54 5.00
N LEU A 234 15.42 -6.97 4.24
CA LEU A 234 14.38 -6.11 3.68
C LEU A 234 13.40 -5.61 4.73
N TYR A 235 12.93 -6.45 5.66
CA TYR A 235 12.08 -6.00 6.78
C TYR A 235 12.76 -4.93 7.65
N LEU A 236 14.08 -5.06 7.85
CA LEU A 236 14.85 -4.05 8.58
C LEU A 236 14.97 -2.72 7.84
N LYS A 237 15.08 -2.75 6.50
CA LYS A 237 15.08 -1.52 5.68
C LYS A 237 13.70 -0.87 5.66
N ALA A 238 12.65 -1.68 5.59
CA ALA A 238 11.25 -1.23 5.63
C ALA A 238 10.84 -0.61 6.98
N GLY A 239 11.72 -0.63 7.99
CA GLY A 239 11.41 -0.11 9.32
C GLY A 239 10.51 -1.03 10.14
N LEU A 240 10.46 -2.33 9.81
CA LEU A 240 9.64 -3.35 10.48
C LEU A 240 10.51 -4.35 11.29
N PRO A 241 11.27 -3.89 12.31
CA PRO A 241 12.14 -4.77 13.07
C PRO A 241 11.37 -5.79 13.92
N ALA A 242 10.11 -5.51 14.27
CA ALA A 242 9.23 -6.44 14.99
C ALA A 242 8.96 -7.72 14.17
N LYS A 243 8.57 -7.58 12.89
CA LYS A 243 8.36 -8.71 11.98
C LYS A 243 9.64 -9.49 11.77
N ALA A 244 10.76 -8.79 11.54
CA ALA A 244 12.08 -9.40 11.44
C ALA A 244 12.45 -10.24 12.68
N ALA A 245 12.17 -9.73 13.88
CA ALA A 245 12.45 -10.43 15.14
C ALA A 245 11.58 -11.68 15.29
N GLN A 246 10.30 -11.61 14.96
CA GLN A 246 9.40 -12.77 14.99
C GLN A 246 9.87 -13.86 14.02
N LEU A 247 10.31 -13.49 12.82
CA LEU A 247 10.84 -14.44 11.85
C LEU A 247 12.14 -15.11 12.35
N VAL A 248 13.04 -14.35 12.98
CA VAL A 248 14.25 -14.91 13.62
C VAL A 248 13.89 -15.84 14.77
N MET A 249 12.92 -15.48 15.61
CA MET A 249 12.53 -16.29 16.77
C MET A 249 11.76 -17.57 16.40
N SER A 250 11.09 -17.60 15.24
CA SER A 250 10.35 -18.78 14.78
C SER A 250 11.24 -19.86 14.14
N ARG A 251 12.47 -19.51 13.74
CA ARG A 251 13.39 -20.39 13.01
C ARG A 251 14.72 -20.54 13.77
N GLU A 252 14.94 -21.70 14.38
CA GLU A 252 16.16 -21.95 15.19
C GLU A 252 17.46 -21.79 14.39
N GLU A 253 17.45 -22.08 13.08
CA GLU A 253 18.59 -21.90 12.19
C GLU A 253 19.09 -20.45 12.14
N LEU A 254 18.18 -19.48 12.26
CA LEU A 254 18.50 -18.05 12.21
C LEU A 254 19.03 -17.54 13.55
N LEU A 255 18.60 -18.13 14.67
CA LEU A 255 19.11 -17.80 16.01
C LEU A 255 20.59 -18.15 16.17
N GLY A 256 21.10 -19.12 15.40
CA GLY A 256 22.53 -19.45 15.36
C GLY A 256 23.40 -18.36 14.72
N ASN A 257 22.81 -17.46 13.92
CA ASN A 257 23.53 -16.38 13.24
C ASN A 257 23.60 -15.13 14.15
N VAL A 258 24.71 -15.02 14.89
CA VAL A 258 24.95 -13.95 15.86
C VAL A 258 24.93 -12.56 15.23
N ASP A 259 25.43 -12.39 14.01
CA ASP A 259 25.47 -11.09 13.33
C ASP A 259 24.07 -10.62 12.94
N LEU A 260 23.25 -11.53 12.40
CA LEU A 260 21.87 -11.26 12.02
C LEU A 260 21.04 -10.85 13.24
N VAL A 261 21.14 -11.63 14.32
CA VAL A 261 20.50 -11.33 15.60
C VAL A 261 20.90 -9.95 16.10
N ASN A 262 22.19 -9.63 16.13
CA ASN A 262 22.66 -8.35 16.64
C ASN A 262 22.15 -7.18 15.80
N ARG A 263 22.02 -7.34 14.47
CA ARG A 263 21.40 -6.34 13.59
C ARG A 263 19.93 -6.13 13.92
N VAL A 264 19.16 -7.21 14.07
CA VAL A 264 17.73 -7.14 14.43
C VAL A 264 17.55 -6.52 15.82
N ALA A 265 18.32 -6.96 16.82
CA ALA A 265 18.28 -6.41 18.16
C ALA A 265 18.63 -4.91 18.20
N THR A 266 19.63 -4.48 17.43
CA THR A 266 19.99 -3.06 17.32
C THR A 266 18.85 -2.25 16.70
N ALA A 267 18.17 -2.80 15.68
CA ALA A 267 17.03 -2.15 15.05
C ALA A 267 15.82 -2.06 16.00
N LEU A 268 15.51 -3.12 16.76
CA LEU A 268 14.47 -3.11 17.79
C LEU A 268 14.73 -2.06 18.87
N VAL A 269 15.97 -1.98 19.37
CA VAL A 269 16.36 -1.00 20.38
C VAL A 269 16.27 0.43 19.85
N ARG A 270 16.65 0.66 18.58
CA ARG A 270 16.48 1.98 17.93
C ARG A 270 15.01 2.34 17.70
N GLY A 271 14.16 1.34 17.46
CA GLY A 271 12.71 1.52 17.34
C GLY A 271 11.97 1.55 18.68
N GLU A 272 12.68 1.59 19.82
CA GLU A 272 12.11 1.56 21.19
C GLU A 272 11.24 0.31 21.49
N LEU A 273 11.38 -0.75 20.69
CA LEU A 273 10.70 -2.03 20.86
C LEU A 273 11.47 -2.93 21.82
N PHE A 274 11.63 -2.46 23.06
CA PHE A 274 12.48 -3.08 24.07
C PHE A 274 12.00 -4.45 24.55
N GLU A 275 10.68 -4.68 24.57
CA GLU A 275 10.11 -5.96 24.99
C GLU A 275 10.46 -7.09 24.01
N GLN A 276 10.27 -6.86 22.72
CA GLN A 276 10.63 -7.80 21.66
C GLN A 276 12.15 -8.03 21.59
N ALA A 277 12.95 -6.99 21.87
CA ALA A 277 14.40 -7.14 21.99
C ALA A 277 14.78 -8.04 23.16
N GLY A 278 14.09 -7.92 24.30
CA GLY A 278 14.27 -8.77 25.47
C GLY A 278 13.97 -10.24 25.16
N GLU A 279 12.83 -10.51 24.52
CA GLU A 279 12.43 -11.86 24.11
C GLU A 279 13.44 -12.52 23.16
N LEU A 280 13.95 -11.75 22.19
CA LEU A 280 14.99 -12.22 21.28
C LEU A 280 16.27 -12.62 22.03
N PHE A 281 16.71 -11.82 23.01
CA PHE A 281 17.89 -12.13 23.81
C PHE A 281 17.69 -13.32 24.75
N GLU A 282 16.49 -13.52 25.29
CA GLU A 282 16.15 -14.73 26.05
C GLU A 282 16.27 -15.99 25.19
N LYS A 283 15.73 -15.96 23.96
CA LYS A 283 15.80 -17.08 23.02
C LYS A 283 17.24 -17.49 22.70
N ILE A 284 18.15 -16.52 22.69
CA ILE A 284 19.58 -16.71 22.39
C ILE A 284 20.38 -17.01 23.66
N ARG A 285 19.69 -17.19 24.80
CA ARG A 285 20.28 -17.49 26.10
C ARG A 285 21.27 -16.42 26.56
N ASN A 286 20.97 -15.15 26.27
CA ASN A 286 21.71 -14.00 26.78
C ASN A 286 20.86 -13.21 27.80
N PRO A 287 20.69 -13.73 29.03
CA PRO A 287 19.77 -13.17 30.01
C PRO A 287 20.21 -11.79 30.52
N GLN A 288 21.50 -11.46 30.45
CA GLN A 288 22.00 -10.13 30.85
C GLN A 288 21.44 -9.02 29.96
N ARG A 289 21.59 -9.17 28.63
CA ARG A 289 21.06 -8.18 27.66
C ARG A 289 19.54 -8.16 27.63
N ALA A 290 18.90 -9.31 27.82
CA ALA A 290 17.44 -9.38 27.93
C ALA A 290 16.92 -8.53 29.10
N LEU A 291 17.51 -8.69 30.29
CA LEU A 291 17.13 -7.93 31.48
C LEU A 291 17.30 -6.42 31.29
N GLU A 292 18.41 -5.98 30.68
CA GLU A 292 18.63 -4.57 30.35
C GLU A 292 17.56 -4.02 29.41
N CYS A 293 17.12 -4.80 28.42
CA CYS A 293 16.07 -4.40 27.48
C CYS A 293 14.73 -4.27 28.21
N TYR A 294 14.31 -5.26 29.00
CA TYR A 294 13.05 -5.17 29.74
C TYR A 294 13.01 -4.01 30.74
N ARG A 295 14.13 -3.72 31.39
CA ARG A 295 14.26 -2.54 32.28
C ARG A 295 14.06 -1.24 31.51
N LYS A 296 14.66 -1.10 30.31
CA LYS A 296 14.48 0.09 29.46
C LYS A 296 13.06 0.20 28.91
N GLY A 297 12.43 -0.93 28.63
CA GLY A 297 11.04 -1.01 28.16
C GLY A 297 9.98 -0.87 29.23
N ASN A 298 10.35 -0.70 30.50
CA ASN A 298 9.43 -0.74 31.66
C ASN A 298 8.58 -2.03 31.71
N SER A 299 9.07 -3.14 31.12
CA SER A 299 8.41 -4.45 31.15
C SER A 299 8.83 -5.20 32.41
N PHE A 300 8.38 -4.70 33.57
CA PHE A 300 8.83 -5.18 34.88
C PHE A 300 8.41 -6.62 35.18
N LEU A 301 7.22 -7.04 34.72
CA LEU A 301 6.75 -8.43 34.87
C LEU A 301 7.76 -9.42 34.28
N LYS A 302 8.11 -9.27 33.00
CA LYS A 302 9.07 -10.14 32.30
C LYS A 302 10.48 -10.03 32.90
N ALA A 303 10.90 -8.82 33.27
CA ALA A 303 12.19 -8.61 33.94
C ALA A 303 12.29 -9.36 35.28
N VAL A 304 11.24 -9.34 36.10
CA VAL A 304 11.19 -10.02 37.40
C VAL A 304 11.15 -11.54 37.22
N GLU A 305 10.35 -12.05 36.29
CA GLU A 305 10.29 -13.49 35.98
C GLU A 305 11.66 -14.03 35.56
N LEU A 306 12.35 -13.31 34.66
CA LEU A 306 13.72 -13.64 34.26
C LEU A 306 14.70 -13.53 35.44
N ALA A 307 14.61 -12.47 36.25
CA ALA A 307 15.50 -12.26 37.39
C ALA A 307 15.31 -13.31 38.49
N ARG A 308 14.08 -13.77 38.77
CA ARG A 308 13.81 -14.82 39.77
C ARG A 308 14.55 -16.13 39.45
N SER A 309 14.73 -16.44 38.17
CA SER A 309 15.41 -17.66 37.73
C SER A 309 16.93 -17.49 37.57
N VAL A 310 17.41 -16.34 37.06
CA VAL A 310 18.82 -16.15 36.69
C VAL A 310 19.57 -15.15 37.57
N PHE A 311 18.89 -14.11 38.07
CA PHE A 311 19.49 -13.02 38.86
C PHE A 311 18.73 -12.71 40.16
N PRO A 312 18.66 -13.65 41.13
CA PRO A 312 17.84 -13.46 42.35
C PRO A 312 18.18 -12.19 43.14
N ALA A 313 19.44 -11.74 43.10
CA ALA A 313 19.91 -10.54 43.77
C ALA A 313 19.34 -9.23 43.19
N GLU A 314 18.94 -9.22 41.91
CA GLU A 314 18.37 -8.04 41.25
C GLU A 314 16.84 -7.96 41.40
N VAL A 315 16.17 -9.04 41.82
CA VAL A 315 14.70 -9.08 41.97
C VAL A 315 14.20 -7.98 42.88
N VAL A 316 14.82 -7.80 44.05
CA VAL A 316 14.44 -6.75 45.02
C VAL A 316 14.47 -5.37 44.37
N ARG A 317 15.54 -5.04 43.64
CA ARG A 317 15.68 -3.74 42.97
C ARG A 317 14.66 -3.56 41.86
N LEU A 318 14.32 -4.63 41.14
CA LEU A 318 13.31 -4.61 40.09
C LEU A 318 11.90 -4.39 40.66
N GLU A 319 11.54 -5.09 41.74
CA GLU A 319 10.26 -4.91 42.45
C GLU A 319 10.12 -3.48 43.00
N GLU A 320 11.19 -2.90 43.57
CA GLU A 320 11.20 -1.48 43.98
C GLU A 320 10.97 -0.55 42.79
N SER A 321 11.70 -0.75 41.69
CA SER A 321 11.55 0.08 40.50
C SER A 321 10.18 -0.06 39.83
N TRP A 322 9.55 -1.24 39.94
CA TRP A 322 8.19 -1.48 39.48
C TRP A 322 7.18 -0.73 40.35
N GLY A 323 7.34 -0.78 41.68
CA GLY A 323 6.58 0.03 42.62
C GLY A 323 6.66 1.52 42.28
N ASP A 324 7.86 2.06 42.08
CA ASP A 324 8.09 3.47 41.70
C ASP A 324 7.39 3.84 40.39
N HIS A 325 7.44 2.96 39.39
CA HIS A 325 6.76 3.17 38.12
C HIS A 325 5.22 3.18 38.25
N LEU A 326 4.66 2.26 39.05
CA LEU A 326 3.22 2.22 39.32
C LEU A 326 2.74 3.45 40.09
N VAL A 327 3.55 3.98 41.01
CA VAL A 327 3.27 5.25 41.69
C VAL A 327 3.21 6.41 40.69
N GLN A 328 4.15 6.48 39.74
CA GLN A 328 4.11 7.49 38.67
C GLN A 328 2.83 7.39 37.82
N GLN A 329 2.34 6.17 37.60
CA GLN A 329 1.06 5.91 36.91
C GLN A 329 -0.18 6.09 37.81
N LYS A 330 -0.01 6.54 39.07
CA LYS A 330 -1.07 6.72 40.08
C LYS A 330 -1.77 5.43 40.52
N GLN A 331 -1.16 4.26 40.29
CA GLN A 331 -1.68 2.96 40.73
C GLN A 331 -1.12 2.60 42.10
N LEU A 332 -1.49 3.37 43.13
CA LEU A 332 -0.92 3.27 44.47
C LEU A 332 -1.19 1.89 45.12
N ASP A 333 -2.40 1.34 44.94
CA ASP A 333 -2.78 0.06 45.56
C ASP A 333 -1.94 -1.11 45.04
N ALA A 334 -1.61 -1.11 43.73
CA ALA A 334 -0.74 -2.12 43.13
C ALA A 334 0.72 -1.93 43.54
N ALA A 335 1.19 -0.68 43.64
CA ALA A 335 2.57 -0.37 44.02
C ALA A 335 2.92 -0.86 45.44
N ILE A 336 1.96 -0.80 46.38
CA ILE A 336 2.16 -1.25 47.77
C ILE A 336 2.62 -2.71 47.82
N ASN A 337 2.01 -3.59 47.01
CA ASN A 337 2.37 -5.01 46.99
C ASN A 337 3.83 -5.23 46.57
N HIS A 338 4.29 -4.51 45.53
CA HIS A 338 5.67 -4.62 45.04
C HIS A 338 6.69 -4.09 46.05
N TYR A 339 6.41 -2.99 46.76
CA TYR A 339 7.29 -2.52 47.85
C TYR A 339 7.36 -3.50 49.03
N ILE A 340 6.24 -4.18 49.33
CA ILE A 340 6.21 -5.23 50.35
C ILE A 340 7.10 -6.41 49.90
N GLU A 341 6.94 -6.89 48.66
CA GLU A 341 7.75 -7.99 48.11
C GLU A 341 9.25 -7.65 48.12
N ALA A 342 9.62 -6.44 47.72
CA ALA A 342 11.00 -5.95 47.79
C ALA A 342 11.56 -5.97 49.23
N ARG A 343 10.77 -5.49 50.20
CA ARG A 343 11.18 -5.43 51.61
C ARG A 343 11.33 -6.82 52.22
N TYR A 344 10.46 -7.77 51.87
CA TYR A 344 10.61 -9.17 52.29
C TYR A 344 11.81 -9.85 51.64
N GLY A 345 12.14 -9.51 50.39
CA GLY A 345 13.35 -10.00 49.72
C GLY A 345 14.67 -9.52 50.34
N GLN A 346 14.69 -8.37 51.02
CA GLN A 346 15.86 -7.87 51.77
C GLN A 346 16.06 -8.58 53.13
N GLY A 347 15.01 -9.23 53.67
CA GLY A 347 14.98 -9.78 55.03
C GLY A 347 15.47 -11.22 55.19
N ALA A 348 15.94 -11.90 54.14
CA ALA A 348 16.54 -13.23 54.24
C ALA A 348 18.07 -13.13 54.11
N PRO A 349 18.77 -12.86 55.23
CA PRO A 349 19.20 -13.96 56.07
C PRO A 349 19.02 -13.70 57.58
N GLY A 350 18.27 -14.58 58.24
CA GLY A 350 18.33 -14.84 59.68
C GLY A 350 18.11 -13.66 60.64
N GLU A 351 16.89 -13.48 61.16
CA GLU A 351 16.61 -13.43 62.61
C GLU A 351 15.14 -13.06 62.91
N ALA A 352 14.56 -13.85 63.81
CA ALA A 352 13.50 -13.52 64.77
C ALA A 352 12.26 -12.77 64.27
N ALA A 353 11.22 -13.54 63.92
CA ALA A 353 9.84 -13.12 64.13
C ALA A 353 9.58 -12.89 65.64
N LEU A 354 9.34 -11.64 66.04
CA LEU A 354 8.69 -11.33 67.32
C LEU A 354 7.17 -11.16 67.06
N PRO A 355 6.30 -11.80 67.85
CA PRO A 355 4.87 -11.70 67.67
C PRO A 355 4.35 -10.36 68.19
N VAL A 356 3.57 -9.67 67.37
CA VAL A 356 2.77 -8.50 67.77
C VAL A 356 1.66 -9.01 68.71
N GLN A 357 1.77 -8.70 70.01
CA GLN A 357 0.69 -8.91 70.97
C GLN A 357 -0.44 -7.91 70.72
N ALA A 358 -1.60 -8.44 70.31
CA ALA A 358 -2.87 -7.71 70.24
C ALA A 358 -3.40 -7.39 71.64
N GLY A 359 -4.08 -6.26 71.74
CA GLY A 359 -4.37 -5.54 72.99
C GLY A 359 -5.32 -6.22 73.98
N GLN A 360 -5.14 -5.85 75.24
CA GLN A 360 -6.12 -6.03 76.31
C GLN A 360 -7.26 -4.99 76.17
N PRO A 361 -8.51 -5.34 76.53
CA PRO A 361 -9.63 -4.42 76.51
C PRO A 361 -9.70 -3.61 77.81
N CYS A 362 -9.87 -2.29 77.70
CA CYS A 362 -10.27 -1.46 78.84
C CYS A 362 -11.79 -1.53 79.02
N ALA A 363 -12.21 -2.01 80.19
CA ALA A 363 -13.53 -1.79 80.75
C ALA A 363 -13.42 -0.71 81.84
N LEU A 364 -14.13 0.39 81.68
CA LEU A 364 -15.10 1.00 82.61
C LEU A 364 -15.55 2.37 82.09
#